data_AF-A0A2K6ARV9-F1
#
_entry.id   AF-A0A2K6ARV9-F1
#
_cell.length_a   1.000
_cell.length_b   1.000
_cell.length_c   1.000
_cell.angle_alpha   90.00
_cell.angle_beta   90.00
_cell.angle_gamma   90.00
#
_symmetry.space_group_name_H-M   'P 1'
#
loop_
_entity.id
_entity.type
_entity.pdbx_description
1 polymer ?
#
loop_
_entity_poly.entity_id
_entity_poly.type
_entity_poly.pdbx_seq_one_letter_code
_entity_poly.pdbx_strand_id
1 'polypeptide(L)'
;AQSVTQPEKLLSVFKGAPVELKCYYSYSGSPDLFWYVQYPKQRLQLLLRHISRESIKGFTADLNKSDTSFHLKKLFAQEEDSATYYCALSGTVAGFARKQNTNHLVTGNISL
;
A
#
# COMPACT_ATOMS: atom_id res chain seq x y z
N ALA A 1 -4.70 9.62 -18.21
CA ALA A 1 -3.65 10.16 -17.30
C ALA A 1 -3.20 9.06 -16.36
N GLN A 2 -1.93 9.01 -15.99
CA GLN A 2 -1.42 8.03 -15.02
C GLN A 2 -1.57 8.56 -13.59
N SER A 3 -2.19 7.77 -12.71
CA SER A 3 -2.32 8.13 -11.30
C SER A 3 -2.54 6.91 -10.40
N VAL A 4 -2.29 7.11 -9.11
CA VAL A 4 -2.78 6.27 -8.03
C VAL A 4 -3.64 7.14 -7.11
N THR A 5 -4.57 6.52 -6.39
CA THR A 5 -5.42 7.15 -5.38
C THR A 5 -5.45 6.25 -4.16
N GLN A 6 -5.16 6.82 -2.99
CA GLN A 6 -5.40 6.15 -1.72
C GLN A 6 -6.41 7.01 -0.92
N PRO A 7 -7.64 6.51 -0.68
CA PRO A 7 -8.70 7.33 -0.15
C PRO A 7 -8.55 7.63 1.35
N GLU A 8 -8.01 6.70 2.13
CA GLU A 8 -7.82 6.88 3.57
C GLU A 8 -6.47 7.51 3.90
N LYS A 9 -6.44 8.75 4.41
CA LYS A 9 -5.19 9.38 4.90
C LYS A 9 -4.68 8.74 6.20
N LEU A 10 -5.61 8.28 7.04
CA LEU A 10 -5.33 7.65 8.33
C LEU A 10 -6.27 6.46 8.48
N LEU A 11 -5.70 5.29 8.79
CA LEU A 11 -6.42 4.08 9.13
C LEU A 11 -6.00 3.66 10.54
N SER A 12 -6.96 3.56 11.45
CA SER A 12 -6.73 3.07 12.82
C SER A 12 -7.36 1.69 12.96
N VAL A 13 -6.59 0.70 13.38
CA VAL A 13 -7.07 -0.67 13.58
C VAL A 13 -6.62 -1.23 14.92
N PHE A 14 -7.40 -2.17 15.44
CA PHE A 14 -7.03 -2.93 16.63
C PHE A 14 -5.93 -3.95 16.33
N LYS A 15 -5.09 -4.23 17.31
CA LYS A 15 -4.18 -5.38 17.26
C LYS A 15 -4.97 -6.66 16.99
N GLY A 16 -4.48 -7.49 16.08
CA GLY A 16 -5.15 -8.71 15.63
C GLY A 16 -6.30 -8.50 14.65
N ALA A 17 -6.71 -7.27 14.35
CA ALA A 17 -7.69 -7.01 13.30
C ALA A 17 -7.06 -7.12 11.90
N PRO A 18 -7.85 -7.43 10.86
CA PRO A 18 -7.37 -7.37 9.49
C PRO A 18 -7.08 -5.92 9.06
N VAL A 19 -6.03 -5.76 8.26
CA VAL A 19 -5.65 -4.50 7.60
C VAL A 19 -6.00 -4.60 6.13
N GLU A 20 -6.63 -3.57 5.59
CA GLU A 20 -6.76 -3.35 4.16
C GLU A 20 -6.50 -1.87 3.85
N LEU A 21 -5.38 -1.58 3.18
CA LEU A 21 -5.04 -0.25 2.71
C LEU A 21 -5.37 -0.18 1.22
N LYS A 22 -6.34 0.68 0.88
CA LYS A 22 -6.83 0.78 -0.50
C LYS A 22 -5.87 1.59 -1.36
N CYS A 23 -5.60 1.04 -2.53
CA CYS A 23 -4.96 1.73 -3.63
C CYS A 23 -5.71 1.43 -4.92
N TYR A 24 -6.12 2.49 -5.59
CA TYR A 24 -6.69 2.48 -6.93
C TYR A 24 -5.71 3.11 -7.90
N TYR A 25 -5.69 2.67 -9.15
CA TYR A 25 -4.85 3.25 -10.18
C TYR A 25 -5.65 3.60 -11.43
N SER A 26 -5.12 4.53 -12.21
CA SER A 26 -5.61 4.82 -13.55
C SER A 26 -4.43 4.70 -14.50
N TYR A 27 -4.46 3.67 -15.36
CA TYR A 27 -3.44 3.39 -16.35
C TYR A 27 -4.03 2.51 -17.46
N SER A 28 -3.74 2.82 -18.72
CA SER A 28 -4.31 2.12 -19.87
C SER A 28 -3.49 0.90 -20.32
N GLY A 29 -2.24 0.75 -19.87
CA GLY A 29 -1.37 -0.37 -20.20
C GLY A 29 -1.26 -1.42 -19.09
N SER A 30 -0.20 -2.22 -19.13
CA SER A 30 0.17 -3.11 -18.02
C SER A 30 0.80 -2.30 -16.89
N PRO A 31 0.15 -2.17 -15.71
CA PRO A 31 0.64 -1.31 -14.66
C PRO A 31 1.75 -1.97 -13.84
N ASP A 32 2.85 -1.25 -13.63
CA ASP A 32 3.87 -1.62 -12.65
C ASP A 32 3.57 -0.95 -11.30
N LEU A 33 2.91 -1.69 -10.40
CA LEU A 33 2.52 -1.18 -9.08
C LEU A 33 3.43 -1.67 -7.96
N PHE A 34 3.57 -0.81 -6.95
CA PHE A 34 4.47 -0.98 -5.83
C PHE A 34 3.81 -0.52 -4.52
N TRP A 35 4.09 -1.25 -3.45
CA TRP A 35 3.90 -0.77 -2.08
C TRP A 35 5.24 -0.48 -1.45
N TYR A 36 5.37 0.70 -0.87
CA TYR A 36 6.47 1.07 0.00
C TYR A 36 5.96 1.31 1.42
N VAL A 37 6.83 1.11 2.40
CA VAL A 37 6.57 1.41 3.81
C VAL A 37 7.67 2.32 4.35
N GLN A 38 7.27 3.27 5.18
CA GLN A 38 8.17 4.13 5.95
C GLN A 38 7.79 4.04 7.43
N TYR A 39 8.59 3.30 8.18
CA TYR A 39 8.49 3.27 9.64
C TYR A 39 9.02 4.58 10.24
N PRO A 40 8.59 4.95 11.46
CA PRO A 40 9.10 6.13 12.14
C PRO A 40 10.62 6.20 12.15
N LYS A 41 11.19 7.34 11.73
CA LYS A 41 12.64 7.59 11.66
C LYS A 41 13.43 6.66 10.72
N GLN A 42 12.76 5.90 9.87
CA GLN A 42 13.40 5.05 8.86
C GLN A 42 13.24 5.63 7.45
N ARG A 43 14.15 5.19 6.56
CA ARG A 43 14.02 5.45 5.13
C ARG A 43 12.87 4.65 4.52
N LEU A 44 12.37 5.14 3.38
CA LEU A 44 11.39 4.43 2.56
C LEU A 44 11.95 3.07 2.12
N GLN A 45 11.15 2.01 2.27
CA GLN A 45 11.50 0.63 1.96
C GLN A 45 10.47 0.03 1.01
N LEU A 46 10.93 -0.70 -0.01
CA LEU A 46 10.04 -1.46 -0.87
C LEU A 46 9.45 -2.61 -0.06
N LEU A 47 8.12 -2.72 -0.04
CA LEU A 47 7.40 -3.79 0.62
C LEU A 47 6.96 -4.86 -0.40
N LEU A 48 6.21 -4.50 -1.43
CA LEU A 48 5.71 -5.43 -2.46
C LEU A 48 5.71 -4.82 -3.85
N ARG A 49 5.79 -5.67 -4.89
CA ARG A 49 5.55 -5.33 -6.30
C ARG A 49 4.33 -6.10 -6.81
N HIS A 50 3.71 -5.67 -7.89
CA HIS A 50 2.54 -6.36 -8.46
C HIS A 50 2.81 -7.83 -8.88
N ILE A 51 4.07 -8.22 -9.07
CA ILE A 51 4.50 -9.59 -9.36
C ILE A 51 4.85 -10.41 -8.11
N SER A 52 4.88 -9.79 -6.93
CA SER A 52 5.21 -10.47 -5.68
C SER A 52 4.16 -11.56 -5.41
N ARG A 53 4.62 -12.78 -5.15
CA ARG A 53 3.77 -13.93 -4.80
C ARG A 53 3.83 -14.28 -3.32
N GLU A 54 4.89 -13.84 -2.65
CA GLU A 54 5.15 -14.14 -1.25
C GLU A 54 4.63 -13.03 -0.35
N SER A 55 4.27 -13.43 0.88
CA SER A 55 3.95 -12.48 1.93
C SER A 55 5.24 -11.88 2.51
N ILE A 56 5.29 -10.56 2.68
CA ILE A 56 6.41 -9.88 3.34
C ILE A 56 5.88 -9.26 4.63
N LYS A 57 6.42 -9.71 5.78
CA LYS A 57 5.96 -9.33 7.13
C LYS A 57 4.45 -9.57 7.37
N GLY A 58 3.89 -10.59 6.71
CA GLY A 58 2.45 -10.89 6.78
C GLY A 58 1.58 -10.05 5.84
N PHE A 59 2.16 -9.12 5.08
CA PHE A 59 1.45 -8.35 4.07
C PHE A 59 1.41 -9.06 2.72
N THR A 60 0.29 -8.94 2.02
CA THR A 60 0.09 -9.37 0.63
C THR A 60 -0.60 -8.27 -0.17
N ALA A 61 -0.47 -8.31 -1.50
CA ALA A 61 -1.19 -7.41 -2.39
C ALA A 61 -1.36 -8.08 -3.74
N ASP A 62 -2.60 -8.13 -4.22
CA ASP A 62 -2.94 -8.72 -5.52
C ASP A 62 -3.38 -7.64 -6.50
N LEU A 63 -2.82 -7.68 -7.71
CA LEU A 63 -3.21 -6.77 -8.78
C LEU A 63 -4.56 -7.20 -9.37
N ASN A 64 -5.57 -6.36 -9.18
CA ASN A 64 -6.87 -6.53 -9.82
C ASN A 64 -7.02 -5.51 -10.96
N LYS A 65 -7.10 -6.02 -12.18
CA LYS A 65 -7.24 -5.19 -13.40
C LYS A 65 -8.66 -4.73 -13.65
N SER A 66 -9.65 -5.53 -13.25
CA SER A 66 -11.07 -5.20 -13.42
C SER A 66 -11.47 -4.03 -12.52
N ASP A 67 -11.05 -4.07 -11.27
CA ASP A 67 -11.35 -3.02 -10.27
C ASP A 67 -10.31 -1.90 -10.26
N THR A 68 -9.31 -1.98 -11.13
CA THR A 68 -8.18 -1.05 -11.19
C THR A 68 -7.54 -0.82 -9.81
N SER A 69 -7.24 -1.91 -9.09
CA SER A 69 -6.81 -1.86 -7.70
C SER A 69 -5.59 -2.73 -7.38
N PHE A 70 -4.88 -2.34 -6.32
CA PHE A 70 -3.73 -3.06 -5.78
C PHE A 70 -3.68 -2.87 -4.26
N HIS A 71 -4.68 -3.41 -3.56
CA HIS A 71 -4.85 -3.21 -2.12
C HIS A 71 -3.79 -3.98 -1.33
N LEU A 72 -3.23 -3.36 -0.29
CA LEU A 72 -2.30 -4.01 0.64
C LEU A 72 -3.11 -4.59 1.81
N LYS A 73 -2.93 -5.89 2.06
CA LYS A 73 -3.70 -6.64 3.06
C LYS A 73 -2.78 -7.32 4.06
N LYS A 74 -3.24 -7.46 5.30
CA LYS A 74 -2.63 -8.31 6.33
C LYS A 74 -3.72 -8.86 7.22
N LEU A 75 -3.66 -10.15 7.55
CA LEU A 75 -4.73 -10.84 8.30
C LEU A 75 -4.83 -10.39 9.76
N PHE A 76 -3.67 -10.18 10.40
CA PHE A 76 -3.59 -9.86 11.83
C PHE A 76 -2.61 -8.71 12.03
N ALA A 77 -3.14 -7.52 12.33
CA ALA A 77 -2.35 -6.34 12.64
C ALA A 77 -1.49 -6.54 13.89
N GLN A 78 -0.26 -6.04 13.84
CA GLN A 78 0.66 -5.99 14.97
C GLN A 78 1.06 -4.55 15.26
N GLU A 79 1.57 -4.28 16.45
CA GLU A 79 1.99 -2.91 16.84
C GLU A 79 3.09 -2.38 15.91
N GLU A 80 3.96 -3.27 15.44
CA GLU A 80 5.07 -2.96 14.54
C GLU A 80 4.61 -2.61 13.12
N ASP A 81 3.33 -2.80 12.79
CA ASP A 81 2.75 -2.40 11.51
C ASP A 81 2.39 -0.91 11.47
N SER A 82 2.46 -0.19 12.60
CA SER A 82 2.25 1.26 12.62
C SER A 82 3.32 1.99 11.79
N ALA A 83 2.91 2.53 10.63
CA ALA A 83 3.80 3.16 9.67
C ALA A 83 3.03 3.97 8.62
N THR A 84 3.76 4.69 7.76
CA THR A 84 3.19 5.28 6.54
C THR A 84 3.40 4.34 5.36
N TYR A 85 2.34 4.03 4.63
CA TYR A 85 2.34 3.15 3.47
C TYR A 85 2.04 3.92 2.19
N TYR A 86 2.83 3.67 1.15
CA TYR A 86 2.80 4.41 -0.10
C TYR A 86 2.50 3.45 -1.25
N CYS A 87 1.40 3.67 -1.96
CA CYS A 87 1.16 3.04 -3.24
C CYS A 87 1.79 3.88 -4.33
N ALA A 88 2.48 3.24 -5.27
CA ALA A 88 3.12 3.91 -6.39
C ALA A 88 2.91 3.12 -7.68
N LEU A 89 2.78 3.86 -8.79
CA LEU A 89 2.68 3.32 -10.14
C LEU A 89 3.86 3.85 -10.97
N SER A 90 4.61 2.95 -11.61
CA SER A 90 5.66 3.31 -12.57
C SER A 90 5.08 3.31 -13.98
N GLY A 91 5.32 4.39 -14.73
CA GLY A 91 4.97 4.48 -16.14
C GLY A 91 6.13 4.03 -17.00
N THR A 92 5.90 3.13 -17.95
CA THR A 92 6.94 2.55 -18.83
C THR A 92 7.22 3.37 -20.09
N VAL A 93 6.59 4.55 -20.26
CA VAL A 93 6.84 5.43 -21.42
C VAL A 93 7.52 6.71 -20.94
N ALA A 94 8.81 6.84 -21.25
CA ALA A 94 9.66 8.03 -21.22
C ALA A 94 9.23 9.18 -20.28
N GLY A 95 9.80 9.21 -19.07
CA GLY A 95 9.91 10.45 -18.29
C GLY A 95 8.77 10.73 -17.30
N PHE A 96 9.05 10.44 -16.02
CA PHE A 96 8.46 11.04 -14.82
C PHE A 96 6.92 11.07 -14.65
N ALA A 97 6.43 10.22 -13.73
CA ALA A 97 6.00 10.68 -12.40
C ALA A 97 5.79 9.47 -11.48
N ARG A 98 6.64 9.29 -10.47
CA ARG A 98 6.26 8.48 -9.30
C ARG A 98 5.18 9.26 -8.55
N LYS A 99 3.92 9.14 -8.97
CA LYS A 99 2.82 9.61 -8.16
C LYS A 99 2.68 8.65 -7.00
N GLN A 100 2.92 9.17 -5.80
CA GLN A 100 2.79 8.46 -4.54
C GLN A 100 1.67 9.13 -3.78
N ASN A 101 0.74 8.33 -3.28
CA ASN A 101 -0.15 8.76 -2.21
C ASN A 101 0.27 8.06 -0.92
N THR A 102 -0.38 8.40 0.19
CA THR A 102 -0.01 7.88 1.50
C THR A 102 -1.23 7.50 2.33
N ASN A 103 -1.08 6.41 3.07
CA ASN A 103 -1.96 6.07 4.18
C ASN A 103 -1.11 5.93 5.43
N HIS A 104 -1.50 6.60 6.49
CA HIS A 104 -0.93 6.38 7.80
C HIS A 104 -1.70 5.25 8.49
N LEU A 105 -1.05 4.13 8.77
CA LEU A 105 -1.63 3.05 9.56
C LEU A 105 -1.22 3.22 11.01
N VAL A 106 -2.21 3.24 11.90
CA VAL A 106 -2.01 3.20 13.36
C VAL A 106 -2.63 1.91 13.87
N THR A 107 -1.81 1.13 14.56
CA THR A 107 -2.22 -0.09 15.24
C THR A 107 -2.13 0.14 16.75
N GLY A 108 -3.20 -0.18 17.47
CA GLY A 108 -3.21 0.00 18.92
C GLY A 108 -4.34 -0.76 19.59
N ASN A 109 -4.29 -0.81 20.92
CA ASN A 109 -5.41 -1.23 21.75
C ASN A 109 -6.17 0.04 22.16
N ILE A 110 -7.02 0.61 21.30
CA ILE A 110 -7.83 1.75 21.71
C ILE A 110 -8.93 1.24 22.65
N SER A 111 -8.64 1.18 23.94
CA SER A 111 -9.68 1.19 24.96
C SER A 111 -10.44 2.52 24.80
N LEU A 112 -11.71 2.45 24.40
CA LEU A 112 -12.63 3.60 24.49
C LEU A 112 -12.81 4.02 25.95
#